data_AF-A0A953A3G8-F1
#
_entry.id   AF-A0A953A3G8-F1
#
_cell.length_a   1.000
_cell.length_b   1.000
_cell.length_c   1.000
_cell.angle_alpha   90.00
_cell.angle_beta   90.00
_cell.angle_gamma   90.00
#
_symmetry.space_group_name_H-M   'P 1'
#
loop_
_entity.id
_entity.type
_entity.pdbx_description
1 polymer ?
#
loop_
_entity_poly.entity_id
_entity_poly.type
_entity_poly.pdbx_seq_one_letter_code
_entity_poly.pdbx_strand_id
1 'polypeptide(L)'
;MKVFFLSILSVLAFSPLFSHVAHAGTSDNVSGWAWSSNIGWISFNCTNDNSCGTANYGVNKNADDTLTGYAWSSNIGWIQFGGLAGFPTGSGTQGVNAQINGNNLKGWARALSYGSGWDGWISLSGAGPSYGISLSGTSFIGYAWGSDVVGWVSFDIAGALGVNIATDATLDATVGGSSVSGSANVAYASNASIVWTISNLASGATCTVSKTSAGGTAFASVTGITASGSTSTGSLTQGSYTYQIQCVNGATTLVTKTVSFTVLPLPAGFSITGPSSLRIPFLAQPGADSESGTYFVDNGGTSFANPVTVSVTSP
;
A
#
# COMPACT_ATOMS: atom_id res chain seq x y z
N MET A 1 -20.82 71.13 24.69
CA MET A 1 -21.02 70.33 23.47
C MET A 1 -19.69 69.66 23.13
N LYS A 2 -19.71 68.33 23.05
CA LYS A 2 -18.59 67.40 22.81
C LYS A 2 -17.80 67.77 21.54
N VAL A 3 -16.47 67.59 21.51
CA VAL A 3 -15.79 66.64 20.59
C VAL A 3 -14.40 66.28 21.17
N PHE A 4 -14.21 65.01 21.55
CA PHE A 4 -12.89 64.41 21.76
C PHE A 4 -12.38 63.95 20.40
N PHE A 5 -11.20 64.40 19.97
CA PHE A 5 -10.49 63.82 18.84
C PHE A 5 -9.74 62.58 19.34
N LEU A 6 -10.29 61.40 19.09
CA LEU A 6 -9.60 60.13 19.32
C LEU A 6 -9.15 59.57 17.96
N SER A 7 -7.84 59.53 17.81
CA SER A 7 -7.04 58.90 16.77
C SER A 7 -7.46 57.47 16.45
N ILE A 8 -7.61 57.14 15.16
CA ILE A 8 -7.59 55.76 14.67
C ILE A 8 -6.43 55.63 13.68
N LEU A 9 -5.33 55.08 14.20
CA LEU A 9 -4.23 54.54 13.42
C LEU A 9 -4.76 53.32 12.66
N SER A 10 -4.77 53.41 11.33
CA SER A 10 -5.09 52.29 10.43
C SER A 10 -4.11 51.15 10.68
N VAL A 11 -4.53 50.16 11.46
CA VAL A 11 -3.87 48.86 11.51
C VAL A 11 -4.24 48.16 10.21
N LEU A 12 -3.36 48.25 9.21
CA LEU A 12 -3.27 47.28 8.12
C LEU A 12 -3.09 45.92 8.79
N ALA A 13 -4.21 45.23 9.04
CA ALA A 13 -4.21 43.83 9.39
C ALA A 13 -3.62 43.10 8.17
N PHE A 14 -2.33 42.83 8.24
CA PHE A 14 -1.66 41.85 7.41
C PHE A 14 -2.30 40.51 7.78
N SER A 15 -3.42 40.18 7.13
CA SER A 15 -4.00 38.85 7.18
C SER A 15 -2.89 37.90 6.79
N PRO A 16 -2.46 36.96 7.66
CA PRO A 16 -1.62 35.89 7.18
C PRO A 16 -2.43 35.19 6.11
N LEU A 17 -1.95 35.25 4.88
CA LEU A 17 -2.30 34.26 3.87
C LEU A 17 -1.91 32.94 4.52
N PHE A 18 -2.88 32.28 5.15
CA PHE A 18 -2.74 30.87 5.45
C PHE A 18 -2.59 30.23 4.09
N SER A 19 -1.34 29.97 3.69
CA SER A 19 -1.05 28.94 2.71
C SER A 19 -1.70 27.69 3.28
N HIS A 20 -2.89 27.35 2.79
CA HIS A 20 -3.41 26.01 2.94
C HIS A 20 -2.39 25.12 2.26
N VAL A 21 -1.52 24.52 3.07
CA VAL A 21 -0.59 23.52 2.58
C VAL A 21 -1.50 22.38 2.14
N ALA A 22 -1.71 22.27 0.82
CA ALA A 22 -2.46 21.18 0.25
C ALA A 22 -1.63 19.91 0.48
N HIS A 23 -2.05 19.08 1.43
CA HIS A 23 -1.57 17.71 1.56
C HIS A 23 -2.27 16.88 0.48
N ALA A 24 -1.79 17.04 -0.74
CA ALA A 24 -2.30 16.29 -1.87
C ALA A 24 -1.20 16.20 -2.93
N GLY A 25 -1.01 15.03 -3.52
CA GLY A 25 -0.03 14.84 -4.56
C GLY A 25 -0.22 13.57 -5.38
N THR A 26 0.66 13.38 -6.36
CA THR A 26 0.67 12.22 -7.29
C THR A 26 0.59 10.85 -6.62
N SER A 27 0.95 10.73 -5.34
CA SER A 27 0.88 9.49 -4.57
C SER A 27 -0.50 9.18 -3.99
N ASP A 28 -1.45 10.12 -4.07
CA ASP A 28 -2.79 9.92 -3.55
C ASP A 28 -3.56 8.89 -4.37
N ASN A 29 -4.36 8.08 -3.67
CA ASN A 29 -4.94 6.88 -4.23
C ASN A 29 -6.37 7.04 -4.77
N VAL A 30 -6.90 8.25 -4.92
CA VAL A 30 -8.17 8.49 -5.64
C VAL A 30 -7.90 9.32 -6.87
N SER A 31 -8.39 8.87 -8.03
CA SER A 31 -8.22 9.52 -9.33
C SER A 31 -9.52 9.50 -10.13
N GLY A 32 -9.49 10.07 -11.34
CA GLY A 32 -10.64 10.19 -12.22
C GLY A 32 -11.49 11.44 -11.99
N TRP A 33 -12.63 11.49 -12.65
CA TRP A 33 -13.43 12.69 -12.82
C TRP A 33 -14.85 12.51 -12.25
N ALA A 34 -15.39 13.60 -11.71
CA ALA A 34 -16.82 13.78 -11.46
C ALA A 34 -17.36 14.92 -12.32
N TRP A 35 -18.68 14.98 -12.54
CA TRP A 35 -19.31 15.97 -13.41
C TRP A 35 -20.48 16.67 -12.73
N SER A 36 -20.56 17.99 -12.87
CA SER A 36 -21.76 18.76 -12.57
C SER A 36 -22.19 19.57 -13.80
N SER A 37 -23.49 19.69 -14.03
CA SER A 37 -24.03 20.56 -15.07
C SER A 37 -23.73 22.04 -14.84
N ASN A 38 -23.50 22.45 -13.60
CA ASN A 38 -23.35 23.86 -13.23
C ASN A 38 -21.89 24.30 -13.24
N ILE A 39 -20.98 23.39 -12.85
CA ILE A 39 -19.55 23.69 -12.68
C ILE A 39 -18.63 22.81 -13.52
N GLY A 40 -19.19 21.95 -14.36
CA GLY A 40 -18.43 21.08 -15.25
C GLY A 40 -17.63 20.00 -14.52
N TRP A 41 -16.45 19.70 -15.07
CA TRP A 41 -15.59 18.62 -14.59
C TRP A 41 -14.91 18.96 -13.26
N ILE A 42 -14.78 17.92 -12.42
CA ILE A 42 -14.02 17.93 -11.18
C ILE A 42 -12.97 16.83 -11.27
N SER A 43 -11.70 17.20 -11.22
CA SER A 43 -10.56 16.28 -11.22
C SER A 43 -10.22 15.89 -9.79
N PHE A 44 -10.12 14.59 -9.51
CA PHE A 44 -9.71 14.08 -8.20
C PHE A 44 -8.21 13.91 -8.04
N ASN A 45 -7.42 14.06 -9.12
CA ASN A 45 -5.97 13.91 -9.07
C ASN A 45 -5.30 14.64 -10.25
N CYS A 46 -4.14 15.25 -10.03
CA CYS A 46 -3.37 15.92 -11.07
C CYS A 46 -2.90 14.99 -12.20
N THR A 47 -2.87 13.68 -11.95
CA THR A 47 -2.49 12.67 -12.96
C THR A 47 -3.55 12.52 -14.05
N ASN A 48 -4.78 12.98 -13.80
CA ASN A 48 -5.88 12.89 -14.75
C ASN A 48 -5.65 13.70 -16.03
N ASP A 49 -4.93 14.81 -15.94
CA ASP A 49 -4.65 15.74 -17.05
C ASP A 49 -3.15 16.07 -17.17
N ASN A 50 -2.28 15.29 -16.50
CA ASN A 50 -0.84 15.50 -16.42
C ASN A 50 -0.43 16.88 -15.87
N SER A 51 -1.26 17.49 -15.04
CA SER A 51 -0.98 18.79 -14.41
C SER A 51 -0.06 18.71 -13.19
N CYS A 52 0.40 17.53 -12.79
CA CYS A 52 1.21 17.37 -11.57
C CYS A 52 2.52 18.16 -11.54
N GLY A 53 3.06 18.54 -12.70
CA GLY A 53 4.23 19.41 -12.79
C GLY A 53 3.95 20.88 -12.46
N THR A 54 2.70 21.33 -12.58
CA THR A 54 2.26 22.71 -12.31
C THR A 54 1.45 22.82 -11.02
N ALA A 55 0.59 21.84 -10.75
CA ALA A 55 -0.19 21.73 -9.52
C ALA A 55 -0.23 20.27 -9.07
N ASN A 56 0.44 19.97 -7.96
CA ASN A 56 0.41 18.64 -7.36
C ASN A 56 -0.80 18.54 -6.43
N TYR A 57 -1.78 17.70 -6.78
CA TYR A 57 -3.01 17.50 -6.01
C TYR A 57 -3.62 16.11 -6.26
N GLY A 58 -4.57 15.74 -5.41
CA GLY A 58 -5.06 14.39 -5.22
C GLY A 58 -5.99 14.29 -4.02
N VAL A 59 -6.95 13.37 -4.08
CA VAL A 59 -7.72 12.92 -2.92
C VAL A 59 -7.22 11.54 -2.51
N ASN A 60 -7.06 11.32 -1.22
CA ASN A 60 -6.59 10.07 -0.64
C ASN A 60 -7.66 9.42 0.23
N LYS A 61 -7.90 8.14 0.01
CA LYS A 61 -8.65 7.23 0.88
C LYS A 61 -7.70 6.64 1.90
N ASN A 62 -7.89 7.03 3.16
CA ASN A 62 -7.08 6.61 4.29
C ASN A 62 -7.45 5.20 4.77
N ALA A 63 -6.61 4.64 5.64
CA ALA A 63 -6.85 3.32 6.25
C ALA A 63 -8.07 3.31 7.19
N ASP A 64 -8.45 4.46 7.76
CA ASP A 64 -9.64 4.65 8.60
C ASP A 64 -10.91 5.01 7.80
N ASP A 65 -10.85 4.79 6.49
CA ASP A 65 -11.91 5.07 5.52
C ASP A 65 -12.29 6.54 5.35
N THR A 66 -11.53 7.48 5.94
CA THR A 66 -11.70 8.91 5.65
C THR A 66 -11.09 9.28 4.30
N LEU A 67 -11.67 10.29 3.66
CA LEU A 67 -11.10 10.93 2.47
C LEU A 67 -10.48 12.26 2.85
N THR A 68 -9.22 12.46 2.48
CA THR A 68 -8.46 13.70 2.70
C THR A 68 -7.82 14.19 1.41
N GLY A 69 -7.52 15.48 1.31
CA GLY A 69 -6.81 16.05 0.16
C GLY A 69 -7.68 17.01 -0.63
N TYR A 70 -7.36 17.21 -1.90
CA TYR A 70 -7.98 18.26 -2.72
C TYR A 70 -8.30 17.75 -4.12
N ALA A 71 -9.53 18.01 -4.55
CA ALA A 71 -9.96 17.93 -5.94
C ALA A 71 -9.97 19.33 -6.56
N TRP A 72 -9.98 19.40 -7.89
CA TRP A 72 -9.92 20.65 -8.65
C TRP A 72 -11.05 20.76 -9.67
N SER A 73 -11.68 21.92 -9.75
CA SER A 73 -12.55 22.31 -10.86
C SER A 73 -12.08 23.63 -11.43
N SER A 74 -12.05 23.76 -12.75
CA SER A 74 -11.73 25.04 -13.41
C SER A 74 -12.74 26.14 -13.11
N ASN A 75 -13.96 25.80 -12.68
CA ASN A 75 -15.05 26.75 -12.51
C ASN A 75 -15.25 27.19 -11.06
N ILE A 76 -14.88 26.38 -10.06
CA ILE A 76 -15.00 26.72 -8.63
C ILE A 76 -13.69 26.59 -7.84
N GLY A 77 -12.60 26.20 -8.49
CA GLY A 77 -11.29 26.04 -7.87
C GLY A 77 -11.18 24.79 -7.01
N TRP A 78 -10.41 24.91 -5.92
CA TRP A 78 -10.09 23.82 -5.01
C TRP A 78 -11.31 23.35 -4.21
N ILE A 79 -11.47 22.04 -4.12
CA ILE A 79 -12.45 21.37 -3.28
C ILE A 79 -11.70 20.50 -2.28
N GLN A 80 -11.77 20.86 -1.01
CA GLN A 80 -11.10 20.17 0.08
C GLN A 80 -11.94 19.00 0.58
N PHE A 81 -11.27 17.86 0.76
CA PHE A 81 -11.74 16.68 1.48
C PHE A 81 -10.95 16.55 2.78
N GLY A 82 -11.65 16.26 3.87
CA GLY A 82 -11.03 16.05 5.18
C GLY A 82 -10.45 17.31 5.82
N GLY A 83 -10.13 17.25 7.11
CA GLY A 83 -9.61 18.40 7.86
C GLY A 83 -10.57 19.59 7.93
N LEU A 84 -11.87 19.36 7.69
CA LEU A 84 -12.92 20.38 7.74
C LEU A 84 -13.48 20.50 9.16
N ALA A 85 -14.06 21.66 9.44
CA ALA A 85 -14.76 21.98 10.67
C ALA A 85 -15.94 22.92 10.36
N GLY A 86 -16.85 23.08 11.33
CA GLY A 86 -18.03 23.95 11.17
C GLY A 86 -19.05 23.41 10.17
N PHE A 87 -19.24 22.09 10.16
CA PHE A 87 -20.13 21.41 9.22
C PHE A 87 -21.56 21.93 9.29
N PRO A 88 -22.32 21.86 8.17
CA PRO A 88 -23.75 22.13 8.18
C PRO A 88 -24.46 21.30 9.26
N THR A 89 -25.38 21.96 9.97
CA THR A 89 -26.19 21.36 11.03
C THR A 89 -27.67 21.39 10.65
N GLY A 90 -28.41 20.33 10.96
CA GLY A 90 -29.84 20.24 10.68
C GLY A 90 -30.31 18.81 10.53
N SER A 91 -31.63 18.62 10.45
CA SER A 91 -32.22 17.29 10.24
C SER A 91 -31.70 16.65 8.95
N GLY A 92 -31.29 15.38 9.01
CA GLY A 92 -30.82 14.63 7.85
C GLY A 92 -29.38 14.94 7.41
N THR A 93 -28.62 15.73 8.18
CA THR A 93 -27.19 16.01 7.92
C THR A 93 -26.29 15.29 8.91
N GLN A 94 -25.13 14.83 8.44
CA GLN A 94 -24.08 14.26 9.29
C GLN A 94 -22.86 15.18 9.27
N GLY A 95 -22.62 15.90 10.38
CA GLY A 95 -21.53 16.86 10.49
C GLY A 95 -20.16 16.19 10.67
N VAL A 96 -19.68 15.52 9.62
CA VAL A 96 -18.42 14.79 9.61
C VAL A 96 -17.64 15.04 8.32
N ASN A 97 -16.34 14.83 8.36
CA ASN A 97 -15.51 14.77 7.15
C ASN A 97 -15.99 13.65 6.22
N ALA A 98 -15.65 13.78 4.94
CA ALA A 98 -15.85 12.73 3.95
C ALA A 98 -15.30 11.39 4.44
N GLN A 99 -16.17 10.38 4.53
CA GLN A 99 -15.81 9.06 5.05
C GLN A 99 -16.64 7.97 4.38
N ILE A 100 -16.01 6.87 4.02
CA ILE A 100 -16.67 5.65 3.57
C ILE A 100 -17.19 4.89 4.79
N ASN A 101 -18.45 4.45 4.75
CA ASN A 101 -19.11 3.67 5.78
C ASN A 101 -19.80 2.46 5.13
N GLY A 102 -19.17 1.29 5.24
CA GLY A 102 -19.50 0.13 4.42
C GLY A 102 -19.23 0.46 2.95
N ASN A 103 -20.29 0.49 2.14
CA ASN A 103 -20.18 0.91 0.73
C ASN A 103 -20.65 2.35 0.48
N ASN A 104 -21.17 3.06 1.48
CA ASN A 104 -21.73 4.40 1.26
C ASN A 104 -20.74 5.48 1.70
N LEU A 105 -20.63 6.55 0.94
CA LEU A 105 -19.92 7.75 1.35
C LEU A 105 -20.85 8.66 2.14
N LYS A 106 -20.34 9.25 3.22
CA LYS A 106 -21.04 10.23 4.04
C LYS A 106 -20.17 11.46 4.29
N GLY A 107 -20.78 12.49 4.88
CA GLY A 107 -20.10 13.71 5.30
C GLY A 107 -20.03 14.74 4.18
N TRP A 108 -19.03 15.61 4.29
CA TRP A 108 -18.93 16.82 3.48
C TRP A 108 -17.56 16.99 2.84
N ALA A 109 -17.58 17.62 1.67
CA ALA A 109 -16.45 18.30 1.07
C ALA A 109 -16.73 19.81 1.03
N ARG A 110 -15.68 20.63 0.83
CA ARG A 110 -15.84 22.08 0.81
C ARG A 110 -15.06 22.72 -0.33
N ALA A 111 -15.74 23.45 -1.20
CA ALA A 111 -15.09 24.35 -2.14
C ALA A 111 -14.43 25.49 -1.37
N LEU A 112 -13.21 25.89 -1.74
CA LEU A 112 -12.44 26.93 -1.03
C LEU A 112 -12.67 28.33 -1.57
N SER A 113 -13.09 28.47 -2.83
CA SER A 113 -13.45 29.75 -3.45
C SER A 113 -14.91 30.14 -3.19
N TYR A 114 -15.45 29.73 -2.04
CA TYR A 114 -16.82 30.06 -1.63
C TYR A 114 -16.93 31.54 -1.21
N GLY A 115 -18.13 32.09 -1.28
CA GLY A 115 -18.40 33.50 -1.10
C GLY A 115 -19.67 33.94 -1.81
N SER A 116 -19.96 35.24 -1.79
CA SER A 116 -21.10 35.84 -2.52
C SER A 116 -22.45 35.17 -2.22
N GLY A 117 -22.65 34.70 -0.98
CA GLY A 117 -23.88 34.06 -0.53
C GLY A 117 -23.88 32.53 -0.57
N TRP A 118 -22.84 31.90 -1.14
CA TRP A 118 -22.64 30.45 -1.06
C TRP A 118 -21.63 30.08 0.03
N ASP A 119 -21.95 29.05 0.80
CA ASP A 119 -21.20 28.59 1.97
C ASP A 119 -20.06 27.58 1.64
N GLY A 120 -20.04 27.10 0.39
CA GLY A 120 -19.02 26.21 -0.15
C GLY A 120 -19.26 24.73 0.12
N TRP A 121 -20.34 24.37 0.82
CA TRP A 121 -20.55 22.99 1.26
C TRP A 121 -21.08 22.10 0.14
N ILE A 122 -20.47 20.92 0.02
CA ILE A 122 -20.88 19.86 -0.91
C ILE A 122 -21.19 18.62 -0.06
N SER A 123 -22.46 18.26 -0.02
CA SER A 123 -22.99 17.09 0.68
C SER A 123 -22.72 15.82 -0.11
N LEU A 124 -22.11 14.81 0.51
CA LEU A 124 -21.80 13.54 -0.14
C LEU A 124 -22.93 12.50 -0.01
N SER A 125 -23.92 12.78 0.84
CA SER A 125 -25.12 11.97 1.05
C SER A 125 -26.19 12.77 1.78
N GLY A 126 -27.46 12.54 1.48
CA GLY A 126 -28.58 13.18 2.17
C GLY A 126 -29.81 12.29 2.25
N ALA A 127 -30.70 12.58 3.20
CA ALA A 127 -31.93 11.83 3.43
C ALA A 127 -33.19 12.47 2.81
N GLY A 128 -33.13 13.75 2.41
CA GLY A 128 -34.25 14.48 1.81
C GLY A 128 -33.80 15.48 0.74
N PRO A 129 -33.85 15.13 -0.57
CA PRO A 129 -34.13 13.80 -1.11
C PRO A 129 -33.07 12.76 -0.70
N SER A 130 -33.39 11.47 -0.80
CA SER A 130 -32.41 10.41 -0.59
C SER A 130 -31.42 10.37 -1.74
N TYR A 131 -30.16 10.67 -1.47
CA TYR A 131 -29.06 10.57 -2.43
C TYR A 131 -27.77 10.23 -1.70
N GLY A 132 -26.77 9.81 -2.45
CA GLY A 132 -25.42 9.69 -1.94
C GLY A 132 -24.51 9.02 -2.94
N ILE A 133 -23.23 9.04 -2.60
CA ILE A 133 -22.20 8.32 -3.34
C ILE A 133 -22.00 6.96 -2.67
N SER A 134 -21.79 5.91 -3.46
CA SER A 134 -21.45 4.57 -2.97
C SER A 134 -20.31 3.97 -3.77
N LEU A 135 -19.61 3.00 -3.19
CA LEU A 135 -18.56 2.22 -3.83
C LEU A 135 -19.15 1.00 -4.51
N SER A 136 -18.85 0.85 -5.80
CA SER A 136 -19.04 -0.35 -6.59
C SER A 136 -17.66 -0.88 -7.00
N GLY A 137 -17.14 -1.85 -6.24
CA GLY A 137 -15.73 -2.24 -6.33
C GLY A 137 -14.83 -1.09 -5.86
N THR A 138 -14.07 -0.50 -6.79
CA THR A 138 -13.23 0.69 -6.54
C THR A 138 -13.84 1.99 -7.03
N SER A 139 -14.93 1.92 -7.78
CA SER A 139 -15.55 3.09 -8.41
C SER A 139 -16.56 3.73 -7.47
N PHE A 140 -16.48 5.04 -7.33
CA PHE A 140 -17.56 5.81 -6.71
C PHE A 140 -18.67 6.04 -7.74
N ILE A 141 -19.91 5.78 -7.34
CA ILE A 141 -21.13 5.96 -8.15
C ILE A 141 -22.18 6.72 -7.33
N GLY A 142 -23.13 7.35 -8.00
CA GLY A 142 -24.20 8.15 -7.39
C GLY A 142 -23.92 9.65 -7.45
N TYR A 143 -24.51 10.39 -6.51
CA TYR A 143 -24.56 11.84 -6.59
C TYR A 143 -24.23 12.51 -5.26
N ALA A 144 -23.47 13.62 -5.34
CA ALA A 144 -23.36 14.63 -4.31
C ALA A 144 -24.18 15.87 -4.67
N TRP A 145 -24.44 16.72 -3.69
CA TRP A 145 -25.21 17.95 -3.85
C TRP A 145 -24.51 19.14 -3.22
N GLY A 146 -24.35 20.24 -3.96
CA GLY A 146 -23.68 21.45 -3.46
C GLY A 146 -24.49 22.72 -3.69
N SER A 147 -25.77 22.72 -3.30
CA SER A 147 -26.70 23.86 -3.49
C SER A 147 -26.97 24.15 -4.97
N ASP A 148 -27.65 25.25 -5.27
CA ASP A 148 -27.93 25.71 -6.63
C ASP A 148 -26.66 26.17 -7.37
N VAL A 149 -25.58 26.46 -6.63
CA VAL A 149 -24.31 26.87 -7.21
C VAL A 149 -23.60 25.69 -7.87
N VAL A 150 -23.34 24.62 -7.12
CA VAL A 150 -22.68 23.42 -7.67
C VAL A 150 -23.68 22.47 -8.30
N GLY A 151 -24.92 22.46 -7.85
CA GLY A 151 -25.94 21.53 -8.28
C GLY A 151 -25.61 20.08 -7.90
N TRP A 152 -26.15 19.17 -8.69
CA TRP A 152 -25.84 17.74 -8.61
C TRP A 152 -24.46 17.46 -9.20
N VAL A 153 -23.63 16.79 -8.43
CA VAL A 153 -22.35 16.25 -8.89
C VAL A 153 -22.52 14.75 -9.10
N SER A 154 -22.48 14.31 -10.35
CA SER A 154 -22.52 12.91 -10.74
C SER A 154 -21.15 12.27 -10.63
N PHE A 155 -21.12 11.09 -9.99
CA PHE A 155 -20.00 10.16 -9.95
C PHE A 155 -20.23 8.97 -10.90
N ASP A 156 -21.36 8.93 -11.60
CA ASP A 156 -21.75 7.85 -12.52
C ASP A 156 -21.03 7.94 -13.88
N ILE A 157 -19.71 8.09 -13.85
CA ILE A 157 -18.88 8.11 -15.06
C ILE A 157 -18.28 6.72 -15.25
N ALA A 158 -18.54 6.14 -16.42
CA ALA A 158 -18.18 4.76 -16.70
C ALA A 158 -16.66 4.55 -16.82
N GLY A 159 -16.20 3.41 -16.31
CA GLY A 159 -14.85 2.91 -16.49
C GLY A 159 -13.78 3.70 -15.74
N ALA A 160 -12.56 3.69 -16.28
CA ALA A 160 -11.39 4.29 -15.64
C ALA A 160 -11.41 5.83 -15.58
N LEU A 161 -12.36 6.48 -16.26
CA LEU A 161 -12.51 7.94 -16.24
C LEU A 161 -13.29 8.45 -15.04
N GLY A 162 -14.15 7.62 -14.44
CA GLY A 162 -14.89 7.99 -13.23
C GLY A 162 -14.01 8.04 -12.00
N VAL A 163 -14.53 8.54 -10.89
CA VAL A 163 -13.75 8.60 -9.65
C VAL A 163 -13.51 7.20 -9.11
N ASN A 164 -12.25 6.81 -8.97
CA ASN A 164 -11.85 5.47 -8.58
C ASN A 164 -10.77 5.49 -7.50
N ILE A 165 -10.83 4.53 -6.57
CA ILE A 165 -9.72 4.23 -5.65
C ILE A 165 -8.73 3.32 -6.37
N ALA A 166 -7.46 3.72 -6.42
CA ALA A 166 -6.39 2.91 -6.96
C ALA A 166 -6.23 1.62 -6.15
N THR A 167 -6.02 0.51 -6.87
CA THR A 167 -5.64 -0.76 -6.26
C THR A 167 -4.28 -0.64 -5.60
N ASP A 168 -4.19 -1.15 -4.38
CA ASP A 168 -2.96 -1.24 -3.63
C ASP A 168 -2.64 -2.69 -3.27
N ALA A 169 -1.36 -3.01 -3.32
CA ALA A 169 -0.86 -4.30 -2.91
C ALA A 169 0.53 -4.15 -2.30
N THR A 170 0.80 -4.91 -1.24
CA THR A 170 2.12 -5.04 -0.63
C THR A 170 2.63 -6.47 -0.80
N LEU A 171 3.95 -6.62 -0.72
CA LEU A 171 4.62 -7.92 -0.79
C LEU A 171 5.78 -7.91 0.19
N ASP A 172 5.90 -8.98 0.96
CA ASP A 172 7.00 -9.22 1.87
C ASP A 172 7.43 -10.70 1.82
N ALA A 173 8.65 -10.97 2.27
CA ALA A 173 9.18 -12.30 2.48
C ALA A 173 9.54 -12.41 3.97
N THR A 174 9.05 -13.44 4.64
CA THR A 174 9.26 -13.62 6.09
C THR A 174 9.88 -14.98 6.39
N VAL A 175 10.75 -15.05 7.39
CA VAL A 175 11.29 -16.31 7.95
C VAL A 175 11.06 -16.28 9.45
N GLY A 176 10.39 -17.30 10.00
CA GLY A 176 9.99 -17.32 11.41
C GLY A 176 9.11 -16.12 11.81
N GLY A 177 8.33 -15.58 10.86
CA GLY A 177 7.47 -14.40 11.07
C GLY A 177 8.19 -13.04 11.01
N SER A 178 9.51 -13.02 10.85
CA SER A 178 10.28 -11.78 10.69
C SER A 178 10.53 -11.48 9.22
N SER A 179 10.35 -10.22 8.79
CA SER A 179 10.67 -9.80 7.43
C SER A 179 12.17 -10.01 7.13
N VAL A 180 12.45 -10.57 5.97
CA VAL A 180 13.80 -10.73 5.41
C VAL A 180 14.01 -9.86 4.17
N SER A 181 13.12 -8.91 3.91
CA SER A 181 13.26 -7.95 2.79
C SER A 181 14.60 -7.23 2.85
N GLY A 182 15.36 -7.29 1.77
CA GLY A 182 16.71 -6.73 1.65
C GLY A 182 17.79 -7.49 2.42
N SER A 183 17.47 -8.58 3.11
CA SER A 183 18.45 -9.35 3.89
C SER A 183 19.46 -10.07 2.99
N ALA A 184 20.73 -10.03 3.39
CA ALA A 184 21.81 -10.77 2.73
C ALA A 184 22.15 -12.11 3.44
N ASN A 185 21.53 -12.39 4.59
CA ASN A 185 21.95 -13.45 5.52
C ASN A 185 20.83 -14.45 5.82
N VAL A 186 19.97 -14.76 4.84
CA VAL A 186 18.95 -15.81 5.03
C VAL A 186 19.65 -17.17 5.07
N ALA A 187 19.38 -17.97 6.09
CA ALA A 187 20.04 -19.25 6.28
C ALA A 187 19.67 -20.27 5.19
N TYR A 188 20.63 -21.08 4.76
CA TYR A 188 20.40 -22.21 3.87
C TYR A 188 19.35 -23.17 4.46
N ALA A 189 18.52 -23.78 3.60
CA ALA A 189 17.40 -24.66 3.96
C ALA A 189 16.29 -24.03 4.80
N SER A 190 16.34 -22.72 5.06
CA SER A 190 15.20 -22.00 5.64
C SER A 190 13.98 -22.10 4.73
N ASN A 191 12.80 -21.99 5.33
CA ASN A 191 11.54 -21.90 4.64
C ASN A 191 10.98 -20.49 4.82
N ALA A 192 10.91 -19.73 3.73
CA ALA A 192 10.32 -18.40 3.74
C ALA A 192 8.84 -18.45 3.39
N SER A 193 8.06 -17.56 4.00
CA SER A 193 6.69 -17.28 3.60
C SER A 193 6.66 -15.99 2.80
N ILE A 194 6.20 -16.06 1.56
CA ILE A 194 5.92 -14.89 0.73
C ILE A 194 4.50 -14.44 1.06
N VAL A 195 4.38 -13.25 1.63
CA VAL A 195 3.13 -12.69 2.16
C VAL A 195 2.75 -11.49 1.32
N TRP A 196 1.48 -11.41 0.92
CA TRP A 196 0.93 -10.26 0.21
C TRP A 196 -0.32 -9.74 0.92
N THR A 197 -0.45 -8.41 0.95
CA THR A 197 -1.68 -7.75 1.35
C THR A 197 -2.26 -7.04 0.14
N ILE A 198 -3.56 -7.19 -0.09
CA ILE A 198 -4.28 -6.50 -1.16
C ILE A 198 -5.32 -5.59 -0.53
N SER A 199 -5.40 -4.36 -1.03
CA SER A 199 -6.39 -3.36 -0.63
C SER A 199 -6.98 -2.70 -1.87
N ASN A 200 -8.29 -2.44 -1.87
CA ASN A 200 -9.00 -1.77 -2.97
C ASN A 200 -8.79 -2.44 -4.34
N LEU A 201 -8.85 -3.78 -4.41
CA LEU A 201 -8.71 -4.48 -5.69
C LEU A 201 -9.85 -4.08 -6.64
N ALA A 202 -9.50 -3.53 -7.80
CA ALA A 202 -10.48 -3.12 -8.80
C ALA A 202 -11.35 -4.30 -9.23
N SER A 203 -12.62 -4.04 -9.54
CA SER A 203 -13.54 -5.09 -9.98
C SER A 203 -13.02 -5.79 -11.23
N GLY A 204 -12.99 -7.13 -11.20
CA GLY A 204 -12.43 -7.96 -12.28
C GLY A 204 -10.90 -8.02 -12.33
N ALA A 205 -10.18 -7.32 -11.45
CA ALA A 205 -8.73 -7.40 -11.38
C ALA A 205 -8.26 -8.68 -10.66
N THR A 206 -7.08 -9.15 -11.04
CA THR A 206 -6.40 -10.27 -10.36
C THR A 206 -4.93 -9.95 -10.19
N CYS A 207 -4.33 -10.50 -9.14
CA CYS A 207 -2.92 -10.39 -8.86
C CYS A 207 -2.20 -11.72 -9.13
N THR A 208 -0.92 -11.61 -9.47
CA THR A 208 -0.01 -12.74 -9.60
C THR A 208 1.23 -12.44 -8.79
N VAL A 209 1.63 -13.38 -7.94
CA VAL A 209 2.94 -13.39 -7.30
C VAL A 209 3.85 -14.31 -8.10
N SER A 210 5.01 -13.83 -8.52
CA SER A 210 5.98 -14.62 -9.30
C SER A 210 7.41 -14.39 -8.83
N LYS A 211 8.22 -15.45 -8.89
CA LYS A 211 9.67 -15.38 -8.73
C LYS A 211 10.26 -14.86 -10.02
N THR A 212 11.02 -13.78 -9.95
CA THR A 212 11.69 -13.15 -11.11
C THR A 212 13.19 -13.46 -11.17
N SER A 213 13.77 -14.01 -10.12
CA SER A 213 15.17 -14.46 -10.13
C SER A 213 15.32 -15.85 -10.78
N ALA A 214 16.45 -16.07 -11.45
CA ALA A 214 16.72 -17.27 -12.24
C ALA A 214 17.17 -18.51 -11.41
N GLY A 215 17.37 -18.36 -10.09
CA GLY A 215 18.01 -19.38 -9.24
C GLY A 215 17.10 -20.04 -8.20
N GLY A 216 17.56 -21.20 -7.71
CA GLY A 216 17.02 -21.91 -6.54
C GLY A 216 15.70 -22.68 -6.74
N THR A 217 15.37 -23.53 -5.77
CA THR A 217 14.27 -24.52 -5.84
C THR A 217 12.90 -24.04 -5.34
N ALA A 218 12.70 -22.74 -5.16
CA ALA A 218 11.44 -22.19 -4.68
C ALA A 218 10.36 -22.10 -5.79
N PHE A 219 9.08 -22.02 -5.38
CA PHE A 219 7.94 -21.91 -6.31
C PHE A 219 8.11 -20.78 -7.33
N ALA A 220 7.55 -20.99 -8.53
CA ALA A 220 7.66 -20.06 -9.64
C ALA A 220 6.59 -18.96 -9.58
N SER A 221 5.33 -19.31 -9.38
CA SER A 221 4.24 -18.33 -9.29
C SER A 221 2.99 -18.83 -8.59
N VAL A 222 2.15 -17.89 -8.16
CA VAL A 222 0.77 -18.05 -7.71
C VAL A 222 -0.07 -17.01 -8.48
N THR A 223 -1.09 -17.45 -9.21
CA THR A 223 -1.91 -16.62 -10.10
C THR A 223 -3.35 -16.53 -9.60
N GLY A 224 -4.14 -15.60 -10.15
CA GLY A 224 -5.57 -15.48 -9.84
C GLY A 224 -5.86 -15.00 -8.42
N ILE A 225 -4.90 -14.31 -7.80
CA ILE A 225 -5.02 -13.83 -6.42
C ILE A 225 -5.98 -12.65 -6.39
N THR A 226 -7.02 -12.74 -5.55
CA THR A 226 -8.01 -11.66 -5.35
C THR A 226 -8.08 -11.15 -3.91
N ALA A 227 -7.33 -11.77 -3.00
CA ALA A 227 -7.31 -11.42 -1.58
C ALA A 227 -5.90 -11.56 -0.99
N SER A 228 -5.67 -10.91 0.15
CA SER A 228 -4.47 -11.06 0.96
C SER A 228 -4.22 -12.52 1.33
N GLY A 229 -2.94 -12.90 1.44
CA GLY A 229 -2.57 -14.28 1.68
C GLY A 229 -1.07 -14.49 1.72
N SER A 230 -0.67 -15.75 1.75
CA SER A 230 0.74 -16.12 1.75
C SER A 230 0.96 -17.49 1.11
N THR A 231 2.18 -17.73 0.66
CA THR A 231 2.64 -19.05 0.22
C THR A 231 4.06 -19.33 0.69
N SER A 232 4.37 -20.61 0.91
CA SER A 232 5.70 -21.05 1.33
C SER A 232 6.62 -21.24 0.13
N THR A 233 7.89 -20.86 0.27
CA THR A 233 8.93 -21.13 -0.74
C THR A 233 9.33 -22.60 -0.82
N GLY A 234 9.04 -23.40 0.22
CA GLY A 234 9.77 -24.62 0.50
C GLY A 234 11.20 -24.32 0.97
N SER A 235 12.01 -25.36 1.16
CA SER A 235 13.41 -25.21 1.58
C SER A 235 14.21 -24.45 0.52
N LEU A 236 14.85 -23.36 0.95
CA LEU A 236 15.66 -22.50 0.11
C LEU A 236 17.08 -23.02 -0.06
N THR A 237 17.62 -22.88 -1.26
CA THR A 237 19.03 -23.15 -1.58
C THR A 237 19.81 -21.84 -1.68
N GLN A 238 21.13 -21.93 -1.75
CA GLN A 238 21.96 -20.75 -2.01
C GLN A 238 21.50 -19.98 -3.25
N GLY A 239 21.41 -18.65 -3.15
CA GLY A 239 21.11 -17.78 -4.27
C GLY A 239 20.41 -16.49 -3.86
N SER A 240 20.19 -15.63 -4.86
CA SER A 240 19.38 -14.42 -4.70
C SER A 240 17.96 -14.67 -5.19
N TYR A 241 17.00 -14.26 -4.37
CA TYR A 241 15.58 -14.41 -4.62
C TYR A 241 14.96 -13.04 -4.79
N THR A 242 14.22 -12.87 -5.88
CA THR A 242 13.35 -11.71 -6.07
C THR A 242 11.97 -12.21 -6.42
N TYR A 243 10.97 -11.72 -5.70
CA TYR A 243 9.56 -11.94 -5.97
C TYR A 243 8.89 -10.64 -6.35
N GLN A 244 7.87 -10.73 -7.17
CA GLN A 244 7.04 -9.63 -7.60
C GLN A 244 5.57 -9.99 -7.39
N ILE A 245 4.77 -9.04 -6.90
CA ILE A 245 3.31 -9.07 -7.03
C ILE A 245 2.93 -8.07 -8.10
N GLN A 246 2.13 -8.51 -9.06
CA GLN A 246 1.57 -7.66 -10.10
C GLN A 246 0.07 -7.86 -10.15
N CYS A 247 -0.68 -6.78 -9.96
CA CYS A 247 -2.14 -6.79 -10.14
C CYS A 247 -2.48 -6.13 -11.46
N VAL A 248 -3.36 -6.78 -12.22
CA VAL A 248 -3.78 -6.35 -13.55
C VAL A 248 -5.29 -6.38 -13.67
N ASN A 249 -5.83 -5.49 -14.52
CA ASN A 249 -7.20 -5.56 -15.01
C ASN A 249 -7.16 -5.59 -16.54
N GLY A 250 -7.40 -6.76 -17.13
CA GLY A 250 -7.12 -6.99 -18.54
C GLY A 250 -5.64 -6.77 -18.86
N ALA A 251 -5.34 -5.91 -19.83
CA ALA A 251 -3.98 -5.55 -20.21
C ALA A 251 -3.36 -4.45 -19.34
N THR A 252 -4.15 -3.82 -18.47
CA THR A 252 -3.71 -2.67 -17.67
C THR A 252 -3.05 -3.16 -16.38
N THR A 253 -1.80 -2.77 -16.15
CA THR A 253 -1.14 -2.98 -14.86
C THR A 253 -1.61 -1.94 -13.86
N LEU A 254 -2.14 -2.39 -12.73
CA LEU A 254 -2.64 -1.51 -11.66
C LEU A 254 -1.57 -1.21 -10.62
N VAL A 255 -0.90 -2.26 -10.13
CA VAL A 255 0.17 -2.13 -9.14
C VAL A 255 1.21 -3.22 -9.36
N THR A 256 2.47 -2.88 -9.09
CA THR A 256 3.59 -3.82 -9.07
C THR A 256 4.48 -3.51 -7.87
N LYS A 257 4.80 -4.52 -7.06
CA LYS A 257 5.77 -4.43 -5.95
C LYS A 257 6.71 -5.61 -5.98
N THR A 258 7.92 -5.43 -5.45
CA THR A 258 8.94 -6.46 -5.38
C THR A 258 9.49 -6.61 -3.97
N VAL A 259 9.98 -7.81 -3.67
CA VAL A 259 10.78 -8.10 -2.47
C VAL A 259 11.98 -8.95 -2.89
N SER A 260 13.15 -8.66 -2.32
CA SER A 260 14.39 -9.37 -2.63
C SER A 260 15.13 -9.75 -1.35
N PHE A 261 15.82 -10.90 -1.38
CA PHE A 261 16.70 -11.35 -0.31
C PHE A 261 17.74 -12.34 -0.86
N THR A 262 18.82 -12.57 -0.11
CA THR A 262 19.88 -13.53 -0.46
C THR A 262 20.00 -14.61 0.60
N VAL A 263 20.10 -15.85 0.11
CA VAL A 263 20.30 -17.06 0.91
C VAL A 263 21.77 -17.42 0.87
N LEU A 264 22.36 -17.58 2.06
CA LEU A 264 23.76 -17.95 2.23
C LEU A 264 24.06 -19.32 1.62
N PRO A 265 25.33 -19.57 1.22
CA PRO A 265 25.77 -20.92 0.90
C PRO A 265 25.45 -21.89 2.05
N LEU A 266 25.36 -23.17 1.70
CA LEU A 266 25.43 -24.22 2.70
C LEU A 266 26.66 -23.95 3.59
N PRO A 267 26.50 -23.84 4.92
CA PRO A 267 27.63 -23.60 5.82
C PRO A 267 28.74 -24.63 5.56
N ALA A 268 30.00 -24.18 5.57
CA ALA A 268 31.13 -25.07 5.43
C ALA A 268 31.19 -26.01 6.66
N GLY A 269 30.67 -27.21 6.50
CA GLY A 269 30.47 -28.20 7.57
C GLY A 269 29.70 -29.41 7.06
N PHE A 270 30.45 -30.38 6.52
CA PHE A 270 30.14 -31.77 6.15
C PHE A 270 28.67 -32.25 6.18
N SER A 271 28.08 -32.50 5.01
CA SER A 271 26.84 -33.31 4.89
C SER A 271 27.20 -34.77 4.58
N ILE A 272 26.87 -35.70 5.48
CA ILE A 272 26.92 -37.15 5.20
C ILE A 272 25.57 -37.54 4.61
N THR A 273 25.49 -37.73 3.30
CA THR A 273 24.32 -38.30 2.62
C THR A 273 24.62 -39.72 2.19
N GLY A 274 24.10 -40.70 2.93
CA GLY A 274 24.25 -42.14 2.68
C GLY A 274 25.27 -42.82 3.60
N PRO A 275 25.45 -44.16 3.50
CA PRO A 275 26.52 -44.86 4.21
C PRO A 275 27.86 -44.48 3.57
N SER A 276 28.36 -43.29 3.90
CA SER A 276 29.62 -42.75 3.42
C SER A 276 30.63 -42.80 4.55
N SER A 277 31.73 -43.52 4.34
CA SER A 277 32.85 -43.57 5.27
C SER A 277 33.58 -42.23 5.31
N LEU A 278 33.66 -41.63 6.50
CA LEU A 278 34.51 -40.48 6.79
C LEU A 278 35.94 -40.97 7.02
N ARG A 279 36.88 -40.61 6.14
CA ARG A 279 38.32 -40.87 6.36
C ARG A 279 38.97 -39.64 6.98
N ILE A 280 39.39 -39.74 8.24
CA ILE A 280 40.18 -38.71 8.93
C ILE A 280 41.65 -39.10 8.83
N PRO A 281 42.47 -38.45 7.97
CA PRO A 281 43.91 -38.67 7.97
C PRO A 281 44.56 -37.93 9.14
N PHE A 282 45.15 -38.66 10.08
CA PHE A 282 46.08 -38.04 11.04
C PHE A 282 47.43 -37.84 10.36
N LEU A 283 47.98 -36.64 10.44
CA LEU A 283 49.35 -36.36 10.00
C LEU A 283 50.29 -37.13 10.92
N ALA A 284 51.02 -38.12 10.40
CA ALA A 284 52.02 -38.85 11.15
C ALA A 284 53.12 -37.88 11.63
N GLN A 285 53.25 -37.72 12.94
CA GLN A 285 54.47 -37.20 13.54
C GLN A 285 55.58 -38.27 13.45
N PRO A 286 56.86 -37.90 13.31
CA PRO A 286 57.95 -38.88 13.28
C PRO A 286 57.97 -39.70 14.57
N GLY A 287 57.62 -40.99 14.49
CA GLY A 287 57.58 -41.91 15.63
C GLY A 287 56.19 -42.31 16.11
N ALA A 288 55.11 -41.82 15.52
CA ALA A 288 53.76 -42.34 15.76
C ALA A 288 53.46 -43.53 14.84
N ASP A 289 52.98 -44.61 15.43
CA ASP A 289 52.34 -45.73 14.77
C ASP A 289 51.17 -45.25 13.90
N SER A 290 51.14 -45.74 12.66
CA SER A 290 50.06 -45.44 11.72
C SER A 290 48.81 -46.22 12.13
N GLU A 291 48.11 -45.78 13.16
CA GLU A 291 46.78 -46.32 13.46
C GLU A 291 45.78 -45.82 12.42
N SER A 292 45.29 -46.72 11.58
CA SER A 292 44.13 -46.48 10.73
C SER A 292 42.89 -47.06 11.40
N GLY A 293 42.09 -46.22 12.04
CA GLY A 293 40.76 -46.58 12.53
C GLY A 293 39.67 -46.23 11.51
N THR A 294 38.74 -47.16 11.25
CA THR A 294 37.48 -46.83 10.56
C THR A 294 36.45 -46.50 11.62
N TYR A 295 36.03 -45.24 11.70
CA TYR A 295 34.99 -44.80 12.63
C TYR A 295 33.64 -44.77 11.92
N PHE A 296 32.65 -45.45 12.51
CA PHE A 296 31.27 -45.38 12.06
C PHE A 296 30.52 -44.43 12.98
N VAL A 297 30.05 -43.31 12.43
CA VAL A 297 29.10 -42.45 13.12
C VAL A 297 27.72 -42.89 12.66
N ASP A 298 27.12 -43.84 13.37
CA ASP A 298 25.74 -44.25 13.13
C ASP A 298 24.79 -43.18 13.67
N ASN A 299 23.92 -42.67 12.82
CA ASN A 299 22.91 -41.68 13.17
C ASN A 299 21.53 -42.32 13.40
N GLY A 300 21.45 -43.65 13.45
CA GLY A 300 20.18 -44.39 13.53
C GLY A 300 19.18 -44.01 12.42
N GLY A 301 19.67 -43.47 11.30
CA GLY A 301 18.86 -42.95 10.19
C GLY A 301 18.34 -41.51 10.30
N THR A 302 18.85 -40.64 11.19
CA THR A 302 18.13 -39.40 11.58
C THR A 302 18.73 -38.01 11.32
N SER A 303 19.78 -37.70 10.55
CA SER A 303 20.36 -36.32 10.47
C SER A 303 20.83 -35.74 11.83
N PHE A 304 22.07 -35.24 11.89
CA PHE A 304 22.63 -34.73 13.16
C PHE A 304 22.06 -33.34 13.45
N ALA A 305 21.15 -33.23 14.41
CA ALA A 305 20.56 -31.95 14.83
C ALA A 305 21.45 -31.15 15.80
N ASN A 306 22.50 -31.78 16.36
CA ASN A 306 23.45 -31.19 17.30
C ASN A 306 24.91 -31.48 16.87
N PRO A 307 25.89 -30.68 17.30
CA PRO A 307 27.30 -30.97 17.09
C PRO A 307 27.67 -32.34 17.68
N VAL A 308 28.25 -33.22 16.86
CA VAL A 308 28.81 -34.50 17.31
C VAL A 308 30.26 -34.26 17.70
N THR A 309 30.59 -34.50 18.97
CA THR A 309 31.99 -34.47 19.43
C THR A 309 32.59 -35.85 19.26
N VAL A 310 33.61 -35.98 18.41
CA VAL A 310 34.40 -37.21 18.29
C VAL A 310 35.63 -37.05 19.18
N SER A 311 35.63 -37.71 20.32
CA SER A 311 36.79 -37.78 21.22
C SER A 311 37.60 -39.04 20.92
N VAL A 312 38.84 -38.85 20.47
CA VAL A 312 39.83 -39.93 20.35
C VAL A 312 40.59 -39.98 21.67
N THR A 313 40.28 -40.97 22.51
CA THR A 313 41.06 -41.25 23.72
C THR A 313 42.10 -42.32 23.38
N SER A 314 43.38 -42.02 23.59
CA SER A 314 44.39 -43.08 23.62
C SER A 314 44.07 -44.05 24.77
N PRO A 315 44.42 -45.34 24.64
CA PRO A 315 44.43 -46.24 25.79
C PRO A 315 45.34 -45.73 26.92
#